data_AF-M7SET3-F1
#
_entry.id   AF-M7SET3-F1
#
_cell.length_a   1.000
_cell.length_b   1.000
_cell.length_c   1.000
_cell.angle_alpha   90.00
_cell.angle_beta   90.00
_cell.angle_gamma   90.00
#
_symmetry.space_group_name_H-M   'P 1'
#
loop_
_entity.id
_entity.type
_entity.pdbx_description
1 polymer ?
#
loop_
_entity_poly.entity_id
_entity_poly.type
_entity_poly.pdbx_seq_one_letter_code
_entity_poly.pdbx_strand_id
1 'polypeptide(L)'
;MRTFFNQFLGGETTLECIPKIEIMRKEQMGTLLGYNIEANLDGSSKDPQLILDQTQHVLLSIEAQGKLAKKFWPDTSATGGDNRFWVRIKLTGLLPHPVALYRGSNAILKAREEKGLDKDVPYPGLPHDGDWEAALNGKGVTDSDRQQLLGLQATMETIASKARDNNVRIVIDAEQSWYQPVIDSLTDELMQKYNTLDGPATCIASFQAYLRRYPQLLDQQIQRADKKGYKLLFKQVRGAYMVTEAERWKKEGREGEGPVWATKAETDASFNYGIKKTLLTVANQLHKTGHSRISVVFATHNSISIDLGIQLLQEYGLAKHKEDEDRLIVSREVAGSIAFAQLYGMKDDLTNRITGSITTDGGFPLVVKRDEVELLPKG
;
A
#
# COMPACT_ATOMS: atom_id res chain seq x y z
N MET A 1 24.17 -19.30 3.88
CA MET A 1 23.20 -18.47 3.14
C MET A 1 21.78 -19.02 3.20
N ARG A 2 21.49 -20.29 2.86
CA ARG A 2 20.10 -20.84 2.82
C ARG A 2 19.23 -20.65 4.08
N THR A 3 19.80 -20.63 5.29
CA THR A 3 19.01 -20.53 6.54
C THR A 3 18.48 -19.13 6.84
N PHE A 4 19.19 -18.08 6.44
CA PHE A 4 18.75 -16.69 6.65
C PHE A 4 17.59 -16.33 5.71
N PHE A 5 17.65 -16.81 4.46
CA PHE A 5 16.61 -16.57 3.45
C PHE A 5 15.27 -17.22 3.82
N ASN A 6 15.27 -18.45 4.33
CA ASN A 6 14.04 -19.14 4.75
C ASN A 6 13.28 -18.43 5.89
N GLN A 7 13.96 -17.59 6.67
CA GLN A 7 13.32 -16.82 7.74
C GLN A 7 12.43 -15.71 7.18
N PHE A 8 12.83 -15.06 6.08
CA PHE A 8 12.15 -13.88 5.53
C PHE A 8 11.36 -14.15 4.24
N LEU A 9 11.56 -15.32 3.63
CA LEU A 9 10.91 -15.71 2.38
C LEU A 9 9.94 -16.86 2.55
N GLY A 10 8.84 -16.78 1.81
CA GLY A 10 7.80 -17.78 1.71
C GLY A 10 8.22 -18.96 0.87
N GLY A 11 8.95 -18.69 -0.20
CA GLY A 11 9.47 -19.65 -1.16
C GLY A 11 10.05 -18.93 -2.37
N GLU A 12 10.54 -19.69 -3.34
CA GLU A 12 11.09 -19.17 -4.61
C GLU A 12 9.97 -19.02 -5.67
N THR A 13 8.84 -19.69 -5.46
CA THR A 13 7.66 -19.59 -6.32
C THR A 13 6.39 -19.35 -5.51
N THR A 14 5.32 -18.83 -6.15
CA THR A 14 4.00 -18.70 -5.52
C THR A 14 3.51 -20.04 -4.97
N LEU A 15 3.75 -21.13 -5.69
CA LEU A 15 3.30 -22.47 -5.31
C LEU A 15 4.00 -22.95 -4.02
N GLU A 16 5.30 -22.67 -3.89
CA GLU A 16 6.06 -23.00 -2.68
C GLU A 16 5.62 -22.20 -1.46
N CYS A 17 5.04 -21.01 -1.65
CA CYS A 17 4.51 -20.20 -0.57
C CYS A 17 3.18 -20.75 -0.02
N ILE A 18 2.43 -21.55 -0.79
CA ILE A 18 1.08 -22.00 -0.42
C ILE A 18 1.03 -22.68 0.95
N PRO A 19 1.88 -23.68 1.28
CA PRO A 19 1.82 -24.35 2.59
C PRO A 19 1.99 -23.37 3.76
N LYS A 20 2.89 -22.38 3.63
CA LYS A 20 3.08 -21.34 4.66
C LYS A 20 1.89 -20.41 4.76
N ILE A 21 1.29 -20.02 3.63
CA ILE A 21 0.06 -19.22 3.59
C ILE A 21 -1.08 -19.96 4.30
N GLU A 22 -1.22 -21.28 4.09
CA GLU A 22 -2.24 -22.09 4.77
C GLU A 22 -2.00 -22.20 6.28
N ILE A 23 -0.74 -22.30 6.72
CA ILE A 23 -0.39 -22.28 8.15
C ILE A 23 -0.74 -20.91 8.75
N MET A 24 -0.30 -19.81 8.14
CA MET A 24 -0.62 -18.46 8.60
C MET A 24 -2.12 -18.25 8.70
N ARG A 25 -2.89 -18.79 7.75
CA ARG A 25 -4.35 -18.65 7.79
C ARG A 25 -5.00 -19.40 8.95
N LYS A 26 -4.49 -20.59 9.32
CA LYS A 26 -4.94 -21.33 10.52
C LYS A 26 -4.69 -20.54 11.80
N GLU A 27 -3.67 -19.69 11.81
CA GLU A 27 -3.33 -18.77 12.91
C GLU A 27 -4.04 -17.41 12.79
N GLN A 28 -5.10 -17.32 11.98
CA GLN A 28 -5.88 -16.09 11.75
C GLN A 28 -5.04 -14.91 11.25
N MET A 29 -4.04 -15.19 10.39
CA MET A 29 -3.28 -14.17 9.67
C MET A 29 -3.68 -14.13 8.19
N GLY A 30 -3.65 -12.92 7.64
CA GLY A 30 -3.69 -12.68 6.20
C GLY A 30 -2.30 -12.66 5.59
N THR A 31 -2.25 -12.61 4.26
CA THR A 31 -1.01 -12.63 3.50
C THR A 31 -0.95 -11.52 2.46
N LEU A 32 0.21 -10.90 2.35
CA LEU A 32 0.55 -9.95 1.29
C LEU A 32 1.76 -10.50 0.55
N LEU A 33 1.51 -11.16 -0.58
CA LEU A 33 2.54 -11.82 -1.37
C LEU A 33 3.14 -10.83 -2.37
N GLY A 34 4.47 -10.75 -2.46
CA GLY A 34 5.14 -9.86 -3.41
C GLY A 34 6.44 -10.42 -3.94
N TYR A 35 6.84 -9.95 -5.11
CA TYR A 35 8.15 -10.22 -5.72
C TYR A 35 9.06 -9.01 -5.57
N ASN A 36 10.33 -9.22 -5.28
CA ASN A 36 11.30 -8.14 -5.11
C ASN A 36 12.00 -7.78 -6.41
N ILE A 37 11.33 -7.03 -7.28
CA ILE A 37 11.97 -6.38 -8.42
C ILE A 37 11.69 -4.87 -8.39
N GLU A 38 12.76 -4.08 -8.30
CA GLU A 38 12.76 -2.61 -8.22
C GLU A 38 13.73 -2.03 -9.25
N ALA A 39 13.54 -0.76 -9.63
CA ALA A 39 14.55 -0.08 -10.44
C ALA A 39 15.86 0.07 -9.67
N ASN A 40 16.97 -0.07 -10.39
CA ASN A 40 18.25 0.41 -9.90
C ASN A 40 18.20 1.95 -9.86
N LEU A 41 18.87 2.54 -8.86
CA LEU A 41 18.88 4.00 -8.66
C LEU A 41 19.75 4.74 -9.68
N ASP A 42 20.50 4.02 -10.52
CA ASP A 42 21.37 4.55 -11.57
C ASP A 42 20.62 4.90 -12.88
N GLY A 43 19.32 4.60 -12.96
CA GLY A 43 18.52 4.83 -14.16
C GLY A 43 18.76 3.80 -15.27
N SER A 44 19.43 2.68 -14.96
CA SER A 44 19.63 1.57 -15.88
C SER A 44 18.31 0.98 -16.36
N SER A 45 18.31 0.52 -17.62
CA SER A 45 17.18 -0.20 -18.20
C SER A 45 17.18 -1.66 -17.75
N LYS A 46 16.00 -2.25 -17.72
CA LYS A 46 15.79 -3.67 -17.47
C LYS A 46 15.52 -4.41 -18.76
N ASP A 47 15.84 -5.69 -18.77
CA ASP A 47 15.46 -6.60 -19.84
C ASP A 47 13.93 -6.63 -19.98
N PRO A 48 13.36 -6.31 -21.17
CA PRO A 48 11.93 -6.45 -21.41
C PRO A 48 11.37 -7.84 -21.10
N GLN A 49 12.15 -8.92 -21.29
CA GLN A 49 11.70 -10.27 -20.96
C GLN A 49 11.50 -10.44 -19.45
N LEU A 50 12.41 -9.88 -18.63
CA LEU A 50 12.27 -9.86 -17.17
C LEU A 50 10.99 -9.14 -16.72
N ILE A 51 10.60 -8.05 -17.40
CA ILE A 51 9.36 -7.32 -17.10
C ILE A 51 8.12 -8.14 -17.44
N LEU A 52 8.14 -8.86 -18.58
CA LEU A 52 7.06 -9.77 -18.97
C LEU A 52 6.91 -10.92 -17.96
N ASP A 53 8.02 -11.56 -17.59
CA ASP A 53 8.03 -12.65 -16.62
C ASP A 53 7.51 -12.17 -15.26
N GLN A 54 7.96 -11.00 -14.80
CA GLN A 54 7.50 -10.37 -13.57
C GLN A 54 5.99 -10.09 -13.58
N THR A 55 5.47 -9.62 -14.71
CA THR A 55 4.03 -9.39 -14.89
C THR A 55 3.26 -10.70 -14.81
N GLN A 56 3.75 -11.76 -15.46
CA GLN A 56 3.13 -13.09 -15.41
C GLN A 56 3.14 -13.66 -13.98
N HIS A 57 4.24 -13.47 -13.24
CA HIS A 57 4.36 -13.89 -11.85
C HIS A 57 3.34 -13.19 -10.93
N VAL A 58 3.13 -11.88 -11.12
CA VAL A 58 2.07 -11.13 -10.43
C VAL A 58 0.69 -11.73 -10.71
N LEU A 59 0.37 -12.00 -11.99
CA LEU A 59 -0.92 -12.55 -12.38
C LEU A 59 -1.16 -13.95 -11.78
N LEU A 60 -0.14 -14.82 -11.80
CA LEU A 60 -0.20 -16.14 -11.16
C LEU A 60 -0.40 -16.05 -9.65
N SER A 61 0.23 -15.06 -9.01
CA SER A 61 0.07 -14.80 -7.58
C SER A 61 -1.34 -14.35 -7.23
N ILE A 62 -1.96 -13.52 -8.06
CA ILE A 62 -3.36 -13.14 -7.91
C ILE A 62 -4.27 -14.36 -8.02
N GLU A 63 -4.05 -15.25 -8.99
CA GLU A 63 -4.86 -16.47 -9.12
C GLU A 63 -4.71 -17.41 -7.92
N ALA A 64 -3.49 -17.61 -7.43
CA ALA A 64 -3.23 -18.45 -6.27
C ALA A 64 -3.90 -17.87 -5.01
N GLN A 65 -3.72 -16.57 -4.75
CA GLN A 65 -4.36 -15.86 -3.65
C GLN A 65 -5.88 -15.91 -3.76
N GLY A 66 -6.45 -15.78 -4.96
CA GLY A 66 -7.90 -15.86 -5.20
C GLY A 66 -8.47 -17.25 -4.91
N LYS A 67 -7.75 -18.32 -5.25
CA LYS A 67 -8.14 -19.70 -4.90
C LYS A 67 -8.13 -19.91 -3.38
N LEU A 68 -7.10 -19.42 -2.70
CA LEU A 68 -7.01 -19.49 -1.23
C LEU A 68 -8.08 -18.64 -0.55
N ALA A 69 -8.35 -17.44 -1.06
CA ALA A 69 -9.44 -16.58 -0.60
C ALA A 69 -10.79 -17.30 -0.65
N LYS A 70 -11.14 -17.93 -1.78
CA LYS A 70 -12.38 -18.71 -1.93
C LYS A 70 -12.45 -19.90 -0.98
N LYS A 71 -11.31 -20.53 -0.67
CA LYS A 71 -11.22 -21.65 0.27
C LYS A 71 -11.43 -21.21 1.73
N PHE A 72 -10.81 -20.12 2.14
CA PHE A 72 -10.73 -19.72 3.56
C PHE A 72 -11.68 -18.60 3.98
N TRP A 73 -12.24 -17.85 3.02
CA TRP A 73 -13.17 -16.75 3.26
C TRP A 73 -14.11 -16.53 2.06
N PRO A 74 -14.99 -17.49 1.75
CA PRO A 74 -15.84 -17.46 0.56
C PRO A 74 -16.86 -16.30 0.55
N ASP A 75 -17.34 -15.88 1.72
CA ASP A 75 -18.25 -14.74 1.87
C ASP A 75 -17.50 -13.51 2.39
N THR A 76 -17.42 -12.48 1.56
CA THR A 76 -16.75 -11.21 1.88
C THR A 76 -17.71 -10.06 2.14
N SER A 77 -19.03 -10.32 2.16
CA SER A 77 -20.05 -9.29 2.37
C SER A 77 -19.88 -8.58 3.72
N ALA A 78 -19.62 -9.35 4.78
CA ALA A 78 -19.41 -8.84 6.14
C ALA A 78 -18.07 -8.12 6.35
N THR A 79 -17.15 -8.16 5.38
CA THR A 79 -15.78 -7.63 5.49
C THR A 79 -15.49 -6.57 4.43
N GLY A 80 -16.54 -5.97 3.85
CA GLY A 80 -16.40 -4.91 2.84
C GLY A 80 -15.70 -5.39 1.56
N GLY A 81 -15.83 -6.68 1.24
CA GLY A 81 -15.20 -7.31 0.08
C GLY A 81 -13.79 -7.84 0.32
N ASP A 82 -13.25 -7.78 1.54
CA ASP A 82 -11.88 -8.26 1.82
C ASP A 82 -11.83 -9.69 2.37
N ASN A 83 -10.77 -10.41 2.03
CA ASN A 83 -10.46 -11.75 2.52
C ASN A 83 -9.04 -11.86 3.13
N ARG A 84 -8.24 -10.79 3.07
CA ARG A 84 -6.85 -10.71 3.54
C ARG A 84 -5.85 -11.57 2.77
N PHE A 85 -6.14 -11.90 1.51
CA PHE A 85 -5.17 -12.44 0.57
C PHE A 85 -4.87 -11.38 -0.49
N TRP A 86 -3.68 -10.80 -0.40
CA TRP A 86 -3.30 -9.63 -1.19
C TRP A 86 -2.02 -9.89 -1.99
N VAL A 87 -1.80 -9.06 -3.00
CA VAL A 87 -0.58 -9.07 -3.82
C VAL A 87 0.06 -7.69 -3.83
N ARG A 88 1.37 -7.60 -3.63
CA ARG A 88 2.13 -6.35 -3.65
C ARG A 88 2.71 -6.10 -5.03
N ILE A 89 2.64 -4.85 -5.48
CA ILE A 89 3.13 -4.38 -6.78
C ILE A 89 4.10 -3.22 -6.59
N LYS A 90 5.18 -3.19 -7.37
CA LYS A 90 6.09 -2.04 -7.50
C LYS A 90 6.15 -1.61 -8.96
N LEU A 91 5.85 -0.36 -9.24
CA LEU A 91 5.69 0.13 -10.61
C LEU A 91 7.04 0.20 -11.31
N THR A 92 8.12 0.55 -10.60
CA THR A 92 9.47 0.53 -11.18
C THR A 92 9.93 -0.88 -11.60
N GLY A 93 9.25 -1.92 -11.11
CA GLY A 93 9.42 -3.32 -11.48
C GLY A 93 8.67 -3.76 -12.75
N LEU A 94 7.80 -2.90 -13.30
CA LEU A 94 6.85 -3.24 -14.37
C LEU A 94 7.08 -2.48 -15.68
N LEU A 95 8.23 -1.81 -15.81
CA LEU A 95 8.64 -1.18 -17.07
C LEU A 95 10.16 -1.32 -17.30
N PRO A 96 10.60 -1.48 -18.56
CA PRO A 96 12.03 -1.55 -18.90
C PRO A 96 12.81 -0.28 -18.56
N HIS A 97 12.19 0.90 -18.68
CA HIS A 97 12.88 2.18 -18.50
C HIS A 97 12.26 3.03 -17.38
N PRO A 98 12.65 2.81 -16.11
CA PRO A 98 12.16 3.58 -14.96
C PRO A 98 12.37 5.09 -15.05
N VAL A 99 13.32 5.56 -15.88
CA VAL A 99 13.53 6.98 -16.17
C VAL A 99 12.27 7.67 -16.70
N ALA A 100 11.37 6.93 -17.35
CA ALA A 100 10.07 7.44 -17.79
C ALA A 100 9.21 7.92 -16.62
N LEU A 101 9.23 7.20 -15.48
CA LEU A 101 8.54 7.61 -14.25
C LEU A 101 9.13 8.91 -13.70
N TYR A 102 10.46 9.06 -13.76
CA TYR A 102 11.14 10.26 -13.28
C TYR A 102 10.79 11.49 -14.13
N ARG A 103 10.87 11.37 -15.46
CA ARG A 103 10.53 12.46 -16.39
C ARG A 103 9.05 12.81 -16.33
N GLY A 104 8.17 11.82 -16.29
CA GLY A 104 6.73 12.02 -16.08
C GLY A 104 6.44 12.71 -14.74
N SER A 105 7.15 12.35 -13.67
CA SER A 105 6.99 12.99 -12.36
C SER A 105 7.45 14.44 -12.37
N ASN A 106 8.57 14.75 -13.03
CA ASN A 106 9.01 16.13 -13.19
C ASN A 106 8.03 16.96 -14.05
N ALA A 107 7.43 16.35 -15.06
CA ALA A 107 6.41 17.00 -15.88
C ALA A 107 5.14 17.31 -15.09
N ILE A 108 4.71 16.39 -14.21
CA ILE A 108 3.64 16.63 -13.22
C ILE A 108 3.99 17.81 -12.32
N LEU A 109 5.15 17.78 -11.67
CA LEU A 109 5.56 18.81 -10.71
C LEU A 109 5.57 20.20 -11.35
N LYS A 110 6.08 20.29 -12.59
CA LYS A 110 6.07 21.54 -13.37
C LYS A 110 4.65 22.00 -13.69
N ALA A 111 3.76 21.09 -14.11
CA ALA A 111 2.37 21.45 -14.40
C ALA A 111 1.62 21.92 -13.15
N ARG A 112 1.91 21.34 -11.98
CA ARG A 112 1.36 21.80 -10.69
C ARG A 112 1.88 23.19 -10.32
N GLU A 113 3.18 23.44 -10.48
CA GLU A 113 3.81 24.75 -10.26
C GLU A 113 3.18 25.84 -11.15
N GLU A 114 3.00 25.58 -12.45
CA GLU A 114 2.37 26.51 -13.41
C GLU A 114 0.92 26.85 -13.04
N LYS A 115 0.21 25.91 -12.39
CA LYS A 115 -1.14 26.11 -11.84
C LYS A 115 -1.14 26.74 -10.44
N GLY A 116 0.02 26.98 -9.84
CA GLY A 116 0.15 27.49 -8.48
C GLY A 116 -0.31 26.52 -7.39
N LEU A 117 -0.33 25.22 -7.68
CA LEU A 117 -0.66 24.16 -6.73
C LEU A 117 0.55 23.84 -5.84
N ASP A 118 0.29 23.22 -4.68
CA ASP A 118 1.30 22.68 -3.76
C ASP A 118 2.35 23.68 -3.20
N LYS A 119 2.09 25.00 -3.24
CA LYS A 119 3.01 26.03 -2.74
C LYS A 119 3.47 25.80 -1.29
N ASP A 120 2.56 25.35 -0.44
CA ASP A 120 2.81 25.07 0.98
C ASP A 120 2.83 23.56 1.29
N VAL A 121 3.08 22.73 0.27
CA VAL A 121 3.20 21.27 0.43
C VAL A 121 4.65 20.85 0.19
N PRO A 122 5.29 20.15 1.14
CA PRO A 122 6.61 19.59 0.92
C PRO A 122 6.68 18.67 -0.30
N TYR A 123 7.86 18.60 -0.93
CA TYR A 123 8.10 17.70 -2.06
C TYR A 123 7.69 16.24 -1.73
N PRO A 124 7.08 15.50 -2.68
CA PRO A 124 6.79 15.87 -4.07
C PRO A 124 5.36 16.40 -4.31
N GLY A 125 4.76 17.10 -3.34
CA GLY A 125 3.40 17.65 -3.49
C GLY A 125 2.29 16.60 -3.36
N LEU A 126 1.06 16.95 -3.73
CA LEU A 126 -0.13 16.11 -3.59
C LEU A 126 -0.68 15.64 -4.96
N PRO A 127 -1.42 14.53 -5.05
CA PRO A 127 -2.07 14.12 -6.30
C PRO A 127 -3.21 15.09 -6.70
N HIS A 128 -3.27 15.45 -7.98
CA HIS A 128 -4.26 16.37 -8.55
C HIS A 128 -4.87 15.82 -9.85
N ASP A 129 -6.03 16.37 -10.22
CA ASP A 129 -6.61 16.11 -11.54
C ASP A 129 -5.72 16.69 -12.65
N GLY A 130 -5.49 15.92 -13.71
CA GLY A 130 -4.61 16.31 -14.81
C GLY A 130 -3.15 15.85 -14.67
N ASP A 131 -2.78 15.20 -13.56
CA ASP A 131 -1.41 14.73 -13.34
C ASP A 131 -1.00 13.65 -14.35
N TRP A 132 -1.87 12.69 -14.66
CA TRP A 132 -1.54 11.63 -15.63
C TRP A 132 -1.33 12.21 -17.03
N GLU A 133 -2.20 13.14 -17.46
CA GLU A 133 -2.04 13.84 -18.73
C GLU A 133 -0.74 14.67 -18.77
N ALA A 134 -0.35 15.29 -17.64
CA ALA A 134 0.92 15.99 -17.52
C ALA A 134 2.11 15.03 -17.59
N ALA A 135 2.02 13.83 -17.00
CA ALA A 135 3.07 12.81 -17.09
C ALA A 135 3.27 12.30 -18.52
N LEU A 136 2.23 12.27 -19.35
CA LEU A 136 2.28 11.81 -20.73
C LEU A 136 2.69 12.90 -21.74
N ASN A 137 2.29 14.15 -21.49
CA ASN A 137 2.37 15.22 -22.49
C ASN A 137 3.16 16.45 -22.01
N GLY A 138 3.59 16.47 -20.76
CA GLY A 138 4.28 17.63 -20.20
C GLY A 138 5.72 17.78 -20.71
N LYS A 139 6.29 18.95 -20.45
CA LYS A 139 7.62 19.32 -20.94
C LYS A 139 8.69 18.38 -20.40
N GLY A 140 9.51 17.83 -21.30
CA GLY A 140 10.62 16.92 -20.95
C GLY A 140 10.28 15.44 -21.06
N VAL A 141 9.02 15.09 -21.36
CA VAL A 141 8.59 13.72 -21.65
C VAL A 141 8.84 13.43 -23.12
N THR A 142 9.63 12.38 -23.42
CA THR A 142 9.89 11.93 -24.80
C THR A 142 8.79 10.98 -25.28
N ASP A 143 8.72 10.70 -26.58
CA ASP A 143 7.79 9.70 -27.11
C ASP A 143 8.04 8.30 -26.55
N SER A 144 9.32 7.96 -26.28
CA SER A 144 9.68 6.71 -25.61
C SER A 144 9.17 6.67 -24.17
N ASP A 145 9.33 7.76 -23.40
CA ASP A 145 8.79 7.85 -22.04
C ASP A 145 7.26 7.70 -22.05
N ARG A 146 6.58 8.37 -23.00
CA ARG A 146 5.12 8.25 -23.17
C ARG A 146 4.69 6.81 -23.46
N GLN A 147 5.39 6.12 -24.36
CA GLN A 147 5.11 4.71 -24.67
C GLN A 147 5.32 3.81 -23.45
N GLN A 148 6.37 4.03 -22.66
CA GLN A 148 6.62 3.29 -21.42
C GLN A 148 5.51 3.51 -20.39
N LEU A 149 5.06 4.75 -20.21
CA LEU A 149 3.98 5.09 -19.27
C LEU A 149 2.63 4.52 -19.70
N LEU A 150 2.29 4.60 -20.99
CA LEU A 150 1.07 3.98 -21.55
C LEU A 150 1.10 2.45 -21.42
N GLY A 151 2.26 1.83 -21.70
CA GLY A 151 2.46 0.40 -21.49
C GLY A 151 2.27 -0.01 -20.02
N LEU A 152 2.85 0.77 -19.09
CA LEU A 152 2.68 0.55 -17.66
C LEU A 152 1.20 0.69 -17.23
N GLN A 153 0.48 1.70 -17.73
CA GLN A 153 -0.95 1.86 -17.46
C GLN A 153 -1.74 0.64 -17.93
N ALA A 154 -1.51 0.16 -19.16
CA ALA A 154 -2.17 -1.03 -19.69
C ALA A 154 -1.87 -2.30 -18.87
N THR A 155 -0.61 -2.46 -18.42
CA THR A 155 -0.21 -3.56 -17.53
C THR A 155 -0.92 -3.49 -16.19
N MET A 156 -0.96 -2.30 -15.57
CA MET A 156 -1.63 -2.10 -14.28
C MET A 156 -3.15 -2.32 -14.37
N GLU A 157 -3.78 -1.91 -15.47
CA GLU A 157 -5.19 -2.17 -15.78
C GLU A 157 -5.46 -3.68 -15.89
N THR A 158 -4.59 -4.43 -16.56
CA THR A 158 -4.66 -5.89 -16.66
C THR A 158 -4.56 -6.55 -15.27
N ILE A 159 -3.59 -6.12 -14.47
CA ILE A 159 -3.38 -6.59 -13.09
C ILE A 159 -4.59 -6.29 -12.22
N ALA A 160 -5.10 -5.05 -12.23
CA ALA A 160 -6.25 -4.62 -11.43
C ALA A 160 -7.54 -5.35 -11.82
N SER A 161 -7.78 -5.56 -13.12
CA SER A 161 -8.91 -6.37 -13.60
C SER A 161 -8.81 -7.81 -13.11
N LYS A 162 -7.64 -8.45 -13.27
CA LYS A 162 -7.42 -9.83 -12.81
C LYS A 162 -7.61 -9.96 -11.30
N ALA A 163 -7.13 -8.97 -10.55
CA ALA A 163 -7.29 -8.91 -9.10
C ALA A 163 -8.76 -8.79 -8.70
N ARG A 164 -9.52 -7.90 -9.35
CA ARG A 164 -10.97 -7.76 -9.15
C ARG A 164 -11.71 -9.06 -9.42
N ASP A 165 -11.43 -9.74 -10.54
CA ASP A 165 -12.09 -11.00 -10.92
C ASP A 165 -11.83 -12.15 -9.93
N ASN A 166 -10.68 -12.09 -9.25
CA ASN A 166 -10.29 -13.07 -8.23
C ASN A 166 -10.61 -12.63 -6.79
N ASN A 167 -11.24 -11.45 -6.63
CA ASN A 167 -11.47 -10.80 -5.34
C ASN A 167 -10.18 -10.65 -4.49
N VAL A 168 -9.06 -10.32 -5.12
CA VAL A 168 -7.77 -10.08 -4.47
C VAL A 168 -7.50 -8.58 -4.44
N ARG A 169 -6.99 -8.07 -3.33
CA ARG A 169 -6.53 -6.67 -3.28
C ARG A 169 -5.07 -6.57 -3.74
N ILE A 170 -4.77 -5.56 -4.53
CA ILE A 170 -3.40 -5.21 -4.91
C ILE A 170 -2.91 -4.03 -4.08
N VAL A 171 -1.73 -4.17 -3.47
CA VAL A 171 -1.05 -3.11 -2.73
C VAL A 171 0.01 -2.50 -3.63
N ILE A 172 -0.24 -1.29 -4.08
CA ILE A 172 0.71 -0.52 -4.88
C ILE A 172 1.69 0.14 -3.92
N ASP A 173 2.94 -0.34 -3.93
CA ASP A 173 3.98 0.16 -3.05
C ASP A 173 4.40 1.57 -3.47
N ALA A 174 4.63 2.41 -2.46
CA ALA A 174 5.29 3.69 -2.65
C ALA A 174 6.79 3.46 -2.72
N GLU A 175 7.43 4.19 -3.61
CA GLU A 175 8.84 4.05 -3.95
C GLU A 175 9.55 5.36 -3.61
N GLN A 176 10.59 5.74 -4.35
CA GLN A 176 11.28 7.00 -4.10
C GLN A 176 10.41 8.19 -4.53
N SER A 177 10.54 9.30 -3.80
CA SER A 177 9.73 10.52 -3.91
C SER A 177 9.71 11.14 -5.31
N TRP A 178 10.68 10.81 -6.15
CA TRP A 178 10.80 11.31 -7.52
C TRP A 178 10.14 10.46 -8.59
N TYR A 179 9.74 9.24 -8.26
CA TYR A 179 8.80 8.44 -9.05
C TYR A 179 7.37 8.62 -8.54
N GLN A 180 7.25 9.05 -7.28
CA GLN A 180 6.01 9.03 -6.54
C GLN A 180 4.87 9.87 -7.17
N PRO A 181 5.08 11.02 -7.83
CA PRO A 181 4.00 11.73 -8.53
C PRO A 181 3.28 10.88 -9.59
N VAL A 182 4.02 10.15 -10.43
CA VAL A 182 3.43 9.25 -11.41
C VAL A 182 2.75 8.05 -10.74
N ILE A 183 3.40 7.47 -9.72
CA ILE A 183 2.83 6.34 -8.96
C ILE A 183 1.52 6.75 -8.28
N ASP A 184 1.50 7.91 -7.63
CA ASP A 184 0.32 8.44 -6.95
C ASP A 184 -0.80 8.71 -7.96
N SER A 185 -0.49 9.33 -9.11
CA SER A 185 -1.47 9.63 -10.16
C SER A 185 -2.11 8.36 -10.72
N LEU A 186 -1.31 7.37 -11.11
CA LEU A 186 -1.83 6.11 -11.65
C LEU A 186 -2.62 5.33 -10.59
N THR A 187 -2.15 5.35 -9.33
CA THR A 187 -2.88 4.72 -8.22
C THR A 187 -4.23 5.39 -7.96
N ASP A 188 -4.30 6.72 -8.03
CA ASP A 188 -5.54 7.48 -7.86
C ASP A 188 -6.55 7.18 -8.98
N GLU A 189 -6.11 7.07 -10.25
CA GLU A 189 -6.96 6.63 -11.37
C GLU A 189 -7.50 5.22 -11.15
N LEU A 190 -6.64 4.27 -10.77
CA LEU A 190 -7.03 2.89 -10.51
C LEU A 190 -7.99 2.79 -9.31
N MET A 191 -7.79 3.56 -8.25
CA MET A 191 -8.73 3.59 -7.11
C MET A 191 -10.09 4.16 -7.52
N GLN A 192 -10.14 5.24 -8.30
CA GLN A 192 -11.41 5.78 -8.79
C GLN A 192 -12.18 4.74 -9.62
N LYS A 193 -11.48 3.94 -10.43
CA LYS A 193 -12.08 2.90 -11.28
C LYS A 193 -12.43 1.62 -10.52
N TYR A 194 -11.54 1.13 -9.65
CA TYR A 194 -11.60 -0.19 -9.02
C TYR A 194 -11.87 -0.16 -7.51
N ASN A 195 -12.19 0.98 -6.90
CA ASN A 195 -12.66 1.05 -5.52
C ASN A 195 -14.07 1.63 -5.41
N THR A 196 -14.97 1.19 -6.30
CA THR A 196 -16.38 1.60 -6.29
C THR A 196 -17.07 1.33 -4.94
N LEU A 197 -18.14 2.08 -4.65
CA LEU A 197 -18.88 1.95 -3.39
C LEU A 197 -19.60 0.61 -3.28
N ASP A 198 -20.10 0.08 -4.39
CA ASP A 198 -20.96 -1.12 -4.41
C ASP A 198 -20.20 -2.44 -4.63
N GLY A 199 -18.90 -2.37 -4.95
CA GLY A 199 -18.07 -3.54 -5.22
C GLY A 199 -16.96 -3.78 -4.17
N PRO A 200 -16.30 -4.95 -4.22
CA PRO A 200 -15.08 -5.17 -3.45
C PRO A 200 -13.99 -4.20 -3.94
N ALA A 201 -13.53 -3.31 -3.07
CA ALA A 201 -12.42 -2.42 -3.42
C ALA A 201 -11.13 -3.22 -3.65
N THR A 202 -10.39 -2.89 -4.70
CA THR A 202 -9.29 -3.71 -5.23
C THR A 202 -7.92 -3.09 -5.00
N CYS A 203 -7.77 -1.78 -5.15
CA CYS A 203 -6.47 -1.11 -5.11
C CYS A 203 -6.21 -0.48 -3.75
N ILE A 204 -5.05 -0.78 -3.16
CA ILE A 204 -4.55 -0.18 -1.92
C ILE A 204 -3.33 0.68 -2.26
N ALA A 205 -3.43 1.99 -2.03
CA ALA A 205 -2.29 2.91 -2.14
C ALA A 205 -1.30 2.72 -0.98
N SER A 206 -0.06 3.17 -1.11
CA SER A 206 0.89 3.22 0.01
C SER A 206 1.25 4.65 0.37
N PHE A 207 1.09 5.04 1.62
CA PHE A 207 1.45 6.38 2.10
C PHE A 207 2.63 6.29 3.07
N GLN A 208 3.64 7.14 2.84
CA GLN A 208 4.90 7.10 3.56
C GLN A 208 4.97 8.25 4.57
N ALA A 209 4.78 7.94 5.85
CA ALA A 209 4.72 8.92 6.94
C ALA A 209 6.05 9.63 7.24
N TYR A 210 7.18 9.12 6.74
CA TYR A 210 8.47 9.80 6.79
C TYR A 210 8.55 11.04 5.89
N LEU A 211 7.65 11.18 4.90
CA LEU A 211 7.60 12.37 4.06
C LEU A 211 6.82 13.46 4.78
N ARG A 212 7.33 14.68 4.74
CA ARG A 212 6.73 15.86 5.36
C ARG A 212 5.35 16.19 4.78
N ARG A 213 5.08 15.79 3.53
CA ARG A 213 3.75 15.94 2.90
C ARG A 213 2.66 15.03 3.49
N TYR A 214 3.02 13.99 4.24
CA TYR A 214 2.10 12.91 4.61
C TYR A 214 0.80 13.38 5.30
N PRO A 215 0.82 14.30 6.30
CA PRO A 215 -0.40 14.77 6.93
C PRO A 215 -1.36 15.44 5.94
N GLN A 216 -0.84 16.29 5.04
CA GLN A 216 -1.62 16.96 4.00
C GLN A 216 -2.13 15.97 2.95
N LEU A 217 -1.31 14.97 2.59
CA LEU A 217 -1.70 13.89 1.67
C LEU A 217 -2.87 13.09 2.22
N LEU A 218 -2.80 12.64 3.47
CA LEU A 218 -3.88 11.85 4.07
C LEU A 218 -5.19 12.65 4.08
N ASP A 219 -5.15 13.91 4.53
CA ASP A 219 -6.32 14.77 4.61
C ASP A 219 -6.93 15.02 3.23
N GLN A 220 -6.10 15.31 2.22
CA GLN A 220 -6.55 15.53 0.85
C GLN A 220 -7.18 14.26 0.25
N GLN A 221 -6.56 13.08 0.45
CA GLN A 221 -7.02 11.84 -0.14
C GLN A 221 -8.36 11.36 0.47
N ILE A 222 -8.58 11.60 1.76
CA ILE A 222 -9.90 11.38 2.41
C ILE A 222 -10.97 12.24 1.73
N GLN A 223 -10.73 13.54 1.62
CA GLN A 223 -11.68 14.48 1.00
C GLN A 223 -11.93 14.16 -0.47
N ARG A 224 -10.87 13.77 -1.20
CA ARG A 224 -10.94 13.42 -2.61
C ARG A 224 -11.78 12.16 -2.83
N ALA A 225 -11.60 11.12 -2.01
CA ALA A 225 -12.41 9.90 -2.08
C ALA A 225 -13.89 10.15 -1.81
N ASP A 226 -14.19 11.01 -0.82
CA ASP A 226 -15.56 11.43 -0.53
C ASP A 226 -16.18 12.18 -1.73
N LYS A 227 -15.48 13.22 -2.23
CA LYS A 227 -15.93 14.05 -3.35
C LYS A 227 -16.15 13.24 -4.65
N LYS A 228 -15.26 12.29 -4.93
CA LYS A 228 -15.25 11.52 -6.19
C LYS A 228 -16.02 10.21 -6.13
N GLY A 229 -16.52 9.80 -4.96
CA GLY A 229 -17.41 8.64 -4.88
C GLY A 229 -16.71 7.27 -4.90
N TYR A 230 -15.50 7.13 -4.35
CA TYR A 230 -14.83 5.82 -4.21
C TYR A 230 -14.46 5.52 -2.75
N LYS A 231 -14.03 4.28 -2.48
CA LYS A 231 -13.49 3.83 -1.19
C LYS A 231 -11.98 4.08 -1.15
N LEU A 232 -11.50 4.80 -0.15
CA LEU A 232 -10.06 5.03 0.04
C LEU A 232 -9.44 3.84 0.77
N LEU A 233 -8.58 3.11 0.07
CA LEU A 233 -7.81 2.00 0.63
C LEU A 233 -6.35 2.38 0.64
N PHE A 234 -5.70 2.37 1.80
CA PHE A 234 -4.28 2.68 1.87
C PHE A 234 -3.54 1.90 2.95
N LYS A 235 -2.27 1.60 2.66
CA LYS A 235 -1.29 1.09 3.60
C LYS A 235 -0.41 2.25 4.04
N GLN A 236 -0.40 2.51 5.34
CA GLN A 236 0.49 3.48 5.95
C GLN A 236 1.78 2.80 6.40
N VAL A 237 2.91 3.32 5.95
CA VAL A 237 4.26 2.92 6.38
C VAL A 237 5.00 4.14 6.93
N ARG A 238 6.13 3.94 7.63
CA ARG A 238 7.10 5.04 7.82
C ARG A 238 7.73 5.41 6.49
N GLY A 239 8.57 4.52 5.95
CA GLY A 239 9.28 4.69 4.70
C GLY A 239 10.53 3.82 4.68
N ALA A 240 11.03 3.47 3.49
CA ALA A 240 12.21 2.61 3.32
C ALA A 240 13.42 3.34 2.72
N TYR A 241 13.25 4.59 2.28
CA TYR A 241 14.24 5.30 1.46
C TYR A 241 14.82 6.56 2.13
N MET A 242 14.63 6.73 3.45
CA MET A 242 14.95 7.99 4.17
C MET A 242 16.36 8.52 3.92
N VAL A 243 17.33 7.62 3.93
CA VAL A 243 18.75 7.95 3.69
C VAL A 243 18.95 8.41 2.26
N THR A 244 18.49 7.64 1.28
CA THR A 244 18.63 7.96 -0.15
C THR A 244 17.89 9.25 -0.53
N GLU A 245 16.76 9.54 0.09
CA GLU A 245 16.02 10.80 -0.10
C GLU A 245 16.84 12.01 0.38
N ALA A 246 17.38 11.93 1.60
CA ALA A 246 18.16 13.01 2.21
C ALA A 246 19.50 13.23 1.48
N GLU A 247 20.18 12.16 1.08
CA GLU A 247 21.42 12.22 0.30
C GLU A 247 21.19 12.85 -1.07
N ARG A 248 20.12 12.44 -1.76
CA ARG A 248 19.77 13.01 -3.06
C ARG A 248 19.47 14.50 -2.97
N TRP A 249 18.67 14.92 -1.98
CA TRP A 249 18.32 16.32 -1.79
C TRP A 249 19.56 17.21 -1.65
N LYS A 250 20.54 16.76 -0.85
CA LYS A 250 21.84 17.43 -0.70
C LYS A 250 22.67 17.43 -1.97
N LYS A 251 22.77 16.28 -2.65
CA LYS A 251 23.56 16.11 -3.88
C LYS A 251 23.08 17.03 -5.01
N GLU A 252 21.78 17.25 -5.11
CA GLU A 252 21.18 18.15 -6.10
C GLU A 252 21.27 19.63 -5.72
N GLY A 253 21.82 19.97 -4.56
CA GLY A 253 21.95 21.36 -4.10
C GLY A 253 20.61 22.03 -3.82
N ARG A 254 19.56 21.27 -3.51
CA ARG A 254 18.24 21.81 -3.21
C ARG A 254 18.22 22.47 -1.83
N GLU A 255 17.56 23.62 -1.74
CA GLU A 255 17.43 24.38 -0.48
C GLU A 255 16.28 23.86 0.41
N GLY A 256 16.28 24.27 1.68
CA GLY A 256 15.23 23.92 2.66
C GLY A 256 15.39 22.54 3.32
N GLU A 257 14.40 22.17 4.14
CA GLU A 257 14.44 20.96 4.99
C GLU A 257 14.33 19.62 4.23
N GLY A 258 14.06 19.67 2.93
CA GLY A 258 13.88 18.47 2.11
C GLY A 258 12.54 17.76 2.32
N PRO A 259 12.37 16.56 1.73
CA PRO A 259 11.10 15.87 1.68
C PRO A 259 10.83 15.01 2.92
N VAL A 260 11.86 14.64 3.67
CA VAL A 260 11.78 13.74 4.84
C VAL A 260 11.82 14.52 6.15
N TRP A 261 11.17 14.00 7.19
CA TRP A 261 11.32 14.54 8.55
C TRP A 261 12.78 14.43 9.03
N ALA A 262 13.24 15.40 9.82
CA ALA A 262 14.63 15.47 10.26
C ALA A 262 14.98 14.38 11.29
N THR A 263 13.99 13.91 12.06
CA THR A 263 14.19 12.94 13.13
C THR A 263 13.21 11.76 13.06
N LYS A 264 13.61 10.65 13.67
CA LYS A 264 12.72 9.50 13.90
C LYS A 264 11.47 9.91 14.70
N ALA A 265 11.61 10.77 15.69
CA ALA A 265 10.50 11.20 16.54
C ALA A 265 9.42 11.94 15.74
N GLU A 266 9.81 12.81 14.80
CA GLU A 266 8.87 13.47 13.88
C GLU A 266 8.22 12.48 12.92
N THR A 267 8.98 11.52 12.38
CA THR A 267 8.40 10.43 11.57
C THR A 267 7.39 9.60 12.36
N ASP A 268 7.68 9.31 13.63
CA ASP A 268 6.75 8.61 14.53
C ASP A 268 5.50 9.44 14.82
N ALA A 269 5.65 10.75 15.05
CA ALA A 269 4.53 11.67 15.24
C ALA A 269 3.65 11.74 13.99
N SER A 270 4.25 11.81 12.80
CA SER A 270 3.55 11.78 11.51
C SER A 270 2.81 10.46 11.29
N PHE A 271 3.43 9.31 11.60
CA PHE A 271 2.76 8.01 11.54
C PHE A 271 1.58 7.93 12.52
N ASN A 272 1.77 8.38 13.76
CA ASN A 272 0.72 8.35 14.79
C ASN A 272 -0.41 9.35 14.50
N TYR A 273 -0.13 10.48 13.82
CA TYR A 273 -1.16 11.36 13.25
C TYR A 273 -2.07 10.57 12.30
N GLY A 274 -1.46 9.78 11.40
CA GLY A 274 -2.18 8.93 10.46
C GLY A 274 -3.14 7.94 11.12
N ILE A 275 -2.70 7.27 12.20
CA ILE A 275 -3.54 6.37 13.00
C ILE A 275 -4.75 7.15 13.55
N LYS A 276 -4.49 8.24 14.29
CA LYS A 276 -5.53 9.03 14.95
C LYS A 276 -6.55 9.56 13.95
N LYS A 277 -6.08 10.21 12.89
CA LYS A 277 -6.93 10.83 11.88
C LYS A 277 -7.82 9.80 11.19
N THR A 278 -7.26 8.65 10.84
CA THR A 278 -7.98 7.61 10.10
C THR A 278 -9.02 6.92 10.97
N LEU A 279 -8.66 6.49 12.18
CA LEU A 279 -9.59 5.82 13.09
C LEU A 279 -10.75 6.74 13.49
N LEU A 280 -10.47 8.02 13.74
CA LEU A 280 -11.51 9.02 14.01
C LEU A 280 -12.44 9.19 12.81
N THR A 281 -11.89 9.21 11.59
CA THR A 281 -12.70 9.34 10.37
C THR A 281 -13.58 8.11 10.15
N VAL A 282 -13.05 6.91 10.35
CA VAL A 282 -13.81 5.65 10.29
C VAL A 282 -14.95 5.65 11.30
N ALA A 283 -14.69 6.01 12.56
CA ALA A 283 -15.72 6.11 13.59
C ALA A 283 -16.81 7.12 13.25
N ASN A 284 -16.42 8.30 12.75
CA ASN A 284 -17.36 9.33 12.32
C ASN A 284 -18.23 8.88 11.13
N GLN A 285 -17.65 8.17 10.16
CA GLN A 285 -18.41 7.62 9.02
C GLN A 285 -19.41 6.56 9.50
N LEU A 286 -18.97 5.61 10.33
CA LEU A 286 -19.83 4.58 10.89
C LEU A 286 -20.99 5.16 11.71
N HIS A 287 -20.74 6.16 12.55
CA HIS A 287 -21.79 6.83 13.31
C HIS A 287 -22.85 7.47 12.39
N LYS A 288 -22.41 8.07 11.27
CA LYS A 288 -23.30 8.81 10.36
C LYS A 288 -24.06 7.93 9.38
N THR A 289 -23.43 6.88 8.86
CA THR A 289 -23.95 6.10 7.71
C THR A 289 -23.99 4.60 7.96
N GLY A 290 -23.51 4.13 9.11
CA GLY A 290 -23.35 2.71 9.43
C GLY A 290 -22.21 2.01 8.68
N HIS A 291 -21.50 2.71 7.79
CA HIS A 291 -20.48 2.11 6.93
C HIS A 291 -19.24 3.02 6.79
N SER A 292 -18.06 2.42 6.79
CA SER A 292 -16.81 3.12 6.46
C SER A 292 -16.54 3.06 4.96
N ARG A 293 -16.07 4.18 4.40
CA ARG A 293 -15.52 4.27 3.04
C ARG A 293 -13.99 4.21 3.03
N ILE A 294 -13.38 4.09 4.20
CA ILE A 294 -11.93 4.07 4.37
C ILE A 294 -11.51 2.70 4.90
N SER A 295 -10.47 2.14 4.30
CA SER A 295 -9.78 0.97 4.83
C SER A 295 -8.28 1.25 4.91
N VAL A 296 -7.69 0.95 6.05
CA VAL A 296 -6.30 1.25 6.36
C VAL A 296 -5.53 0.02 6.82
N VAL A 297 -4.27 -0.05 6.37
CA VAL A 297 -3.29 -1.02 6.86
C VAL A 297 -2.17 -0.28 7.59
N PHE A 298 -2.07 -0.47 8.89
CA PHE A 298 -0.97 0.08 9.70
C PHE A 298 0.23 -0.87 9.65
N ALA A 299 1.15 -0.61 8.74
CA ALA A 299 2.35 -1.44 8.54
C ALA A 299 3.52 -0.90 9.39
N THR A 300 3.74 -1.49 10.56
CA THR A 300 4.76 -1.03 11.53
C THR A 300 5.23 -2.11 12.48
N HIS A 301 6.54 -2.20 12.71
CA HIS A 301 7.15 -3.05 13.75
C HIS A 301 7.34 -2.32 15.10
N ASN A 302 6.70 -1.16 15.28
CA ASN A 302 6.78 -0.37 16.51
C ASN A 302 5.56 -0.64 17.39
N SER A 303 5.79 -1.26 18.54
CA SER A 303 4.74 -1.61 19.51
C SER A 303 3.96 -0.39 19.99
N ILE A 304 4.62 0.75 20.23
CA ILE A 304 3.96 1.98 20.72
C ILE A 304 2.87 2.44 19.73
N SER A 305 3.16 2.40 18.43
CA SER A 305 2.18 2.77 17.40
C SER A 305 1.04 1.74 17.29
N ILE A 306 1.32 0.46 17.51
CA ILE A 306 0.30 -0.60 17.52
C ILE A 306 -0.61 -0.46 18.73
N ASP A 307 -0.03 -0.29 19.92
CA ASP A 307 -0.75 -0.11 21.17
C ASP A 307 -1.65 1.13 21.10
N LEU A 308 -1.16 2.23 20.52
CA LEU A 308 -1.96 3.43 20.22
C LEU A 308 -3.16 3.10 19.31
N GLY A 309 -2.95 2.32 18.24
CA GLY A 309 -4.05 1.92 17.34
C GLY A 309 -5.11 1.09 18.03
N ILE A 310 -4.71 0.10 18.85
CA ILE A 310 -5.62 -0.75 19.63
C ILE A 310 -6.38 0.07 20.66
N GLN A 311 -5.71 0.96 21.39
CA GLN A 311 -6.34 1.86 22.35
C GLN A 311 -7.40 2.73 21.67
N LEU A 312 -7.08 3.34 20.53
CA LEU A 312 -8.01 4.21 19.81
C LEU A 312 -9.20 3.46 19.20
N LEU A 313 -9.01 2.20 18.81
CA LEU A 313 -10.13 1.33 18.41
C LEU A 313 -11.15 1.19 19.53
N GLN A 314 -10.69 0.97 20.77
CA GLN A 314 -11.56 0.92 21.94
C GLN A 314 -12.18 2.29 22.25
N GLU A 315 -11.36 3.33 22.32
CA GLU A 315 -11.76 4.70 22.67
C GLU A 315 -12.84 5.24 21.73
N TYR A 316 -12.73 4.96 20.44
CA TYR A 316 -13.71 5.39 19.44
C TYR A 316 -14.88 4.40 19.25
N GLY A 317 -15.01 3.39 20.12
CA GLY A 317 -16.11 2.43 20.08
C GLY A 317 -16.11 1.49 18.88
N LEU A 318 -14.98 1.37 18.17
CA LEU A 318 -14.80 0.47 17.03
C LEU A 318 -14.51 -0.97 17.47
N ALA A 319 -14.11 -1.15 18.72
CA ALA A 319 -13.87 -2.44 19.32
C ALA A 319 -14.24 -2.44 20.82
N LYS A 320 -14.67 -3.58 21.36
CA LYS A 320 -15.16 -3.70 22.75
C LYS A 320 -14.82 -5.07 23.36
N HIS A 321 -14.74 -5.14 24.68
CA HIS A 321 -14.68 -6.42 25.41
C HIS A 321 -16.06 -7.09 25.40
N LYS A 322 -16.06 -8.43 25.47
CA LYS A 322 -17.25 -9.25 25.75
C LYS A 322 -16.99 -10.06 27.03
N GLU A 323 -18.05 -10.45 27.74
CA GLU A 323 -17.96 -11.09 29.06
C GLU A 323 -17.11 -12.39 29.07
N ASP A 324 -17.01 -13.09 27.92
CA ASP A 324 -16.27 -14.36 27.78
C ASP A 324 -15.07 -14.28 26.81
N GLU A 325 -14.55 -13.09 26.51
CA GLU A 325 -13.36 -12.92 25.65
C GLU A 325 -12.41 -11.87 26.25
N ASP A 326 -11.20 -12.33 26.60
CA ASP A 326 -10.14 -11.48 27.14
C ASP A 326 -9.65 -10.45 26.09
N ARG A 327 -9.78 -10.77 24.81
CA ARG A 327 -9.40 -9.88 23.71
C ARG A 327 -10.44 -8.80 23.43
N LEU A 328 -9.96 -7.68 22.93
CA LEU A 328 -10.82 -6.65 22.36
C LEU A 328 -11.41 -7.16 21.03
N ILE A 329 -12.73 -7.06 20.85
CA ILE A 329 -13.41 -7.52 19.64
C ILE A 329 -13.76 -6.32 18.76
N VAL A 330 -13.15 -6.24 17.59
CA VAL A 330 -13.49 -5.30 16.52
C VAL A 330 -14.86 -5.66 15.95
N SER A 331 -15.71 -4.66 15.78
CA SER A 331 -17.06 -4.86 15.23
C SER A 331 -17.03 -5.36 13.78
N ARG A 332 -18.10 -6.02 13.34
CA ARG A 332 -18.17 -6.57 11.97
C ARG A 332 -18.09 -5.47 10.91
N GLU A 333 -18.72 -4.34 11.18
CA GLU A 333 -18.76 -3.15 10.32
C GLU A 333 -17.37 -2.54 10.10
N VAL A 334 -16.43 -2.79 11.03
CA VAL A 334 -15.08 -2.25 11.02
C VAL A 334 -14.04 -3.28 10.57
N ALA A 335 -14.29 -4.57 10.74
CA ALA A 335 -13.31 -5.64 10.52
C ALA A 335 -12.60 -5.54 9.16
N GLY A 336 -13.35 -5.26 8.08
CA GLY A 336 -12.80 -5.05 6.74
C GLY A 336 -11.93 -3.80 6.57
N SER A 337 -12.13 -2.79 7.41
CA SER A 337 -11.57 -1.45 7.30
C SER A 337 -10.20 -1.29 7.97
N ILE A 338 -9.77 -2.21 8.82
CA ILE A 338 -8.55 -2.03 9.61
C ILE A 338 -7.72 -3.30 9.63
N ALA A 339 -6.45 -3.17 9.28
CA ALA A 339 -5.45 -4.22 9.44
C ALA A 339 -4.14 -3.67 10.00
N PHE A 340 -3.40 -4.51 10.69
CA PHE A 340 -1.99 -4.34 11.00
C PHE A 340 -1.17 -5.17 10.03
N ALA A 341 0.02 -4.71 9.67
CA ALA A 341 0.92 -5.50 8.83
C ALA A 341 2.34 -5.57 9.39
N GLN A 342 2.92 -6.75 9.28
CA GLN A 342 4.30 -7.07 9.67
C GLN A 342 5.00 -7.76 8.49
N LEU A 343 6.31 -7.59 8.35
CA LEU A 343 7.10 -8.46 7.48
C LEU A 343 7.14 -9.89 8.06
N TYR A 344 7.09 -10.88 7.17
CA TYR A 344 7.32 -12.28 7.51
C TYR A 344 8.75 -12.45 8.05
N GLY A 345 8.92 -13.30 9.08
CA GLY A 345 10.21 -13.48 9.76
C GLY A 345 10.65 -12.35 10.69
N MET A 346 9.87 -11.27 10.80
CA MET A 346 10.16 -10.12 11.65
C MET A 346 9.07 -9.92 12.69
N LYS A 347 9.51 -9.74 13.95
CA LYS A 347 8.66 -9.36 15.09
C LYS A 347 7.42 -10.25 15.26
N ASP A 348 7.64 -11.57 15.24
CA ASP A 348 6.57 -12.54 15.49
C ASP A 348 6.03 -12.41 16.92
N ASP A 349 6.86 -11.99 17.88
CA ASP A 349 6.45 -11.61 19.24
C ASP A 349 5.37 -10.51 19.23
N LEU A 350 5.54 -9.49 18.38
CA LEU A 350 4.57 -8.42 18.21
C LEU A 350 3.33 -8.87 17.44
N THR A 351 3.51 -9.75 16.46
CA THR A 351 2.40 -10.39 15.72
C THR A 351 1.49 -11.15 16.70
N ASN A 352 2.08 -11.99 17.55
CA ASN A 352 1.40 -12.76 18.59
C ASN A 352 0.75 -11.86 19.64
N ARG A 353 1.40 -10.75 20.01
CA ARG A 353 0.80 -9.76 20.91
C ARG A 353 -0.47 -9.17 20.32
N ILE A 354 -0.47 -8.79 19.03
CA ILE A 354 -1.67 -8.23 18.39
C ILE A 354 -2.78 -9.27 18.37
N THR A 355 -2.53 -10.47 17.84
CA THR A 355 -3.56 -11.52 17.72
C THR A 355 -4.07 -12.03 19.07
N GLY A 356 -3.25 -11.92 20.11
CA GLY A 356 -3.59 -12.20 21.50
C GLY A 356 -4.26 -11.05 22.26
N SER A 357 -4.30 -9.83 21.71
CA SER A 357 -4.93 -8.66 22.37
C SER A 357 -6.22 -8.20 21.69
N ILE A 358 -6.32 -8.40 20.37
CA ILE A 358 -7.45 -7.94 19.55
C ILE A 358 -7.85 -8.98 18.51
N THR A 359 -9.15 -9.12 18.27
CA THR A 359 -9.73 -10.05 17.30
C THR A 359 -10.97 -9.44 16.63
N THR A 360 -11.58 -10.16 15.69
CA THR A 360 -12.88 -9.79 15.13
C THR A 360 -13.93 -10.82 15.48
N ASP A 361 -15.19 -10.42 15.41
CA ASP A 361 -16.28 -11.40 15.34
C ASP A 361 -16.11 -12.30 14.09
N GLY A 362 -16.25 -13.61 14.26
CA GLY A 362 -16.04 -14.61 13.21
C GLY A 362 -14.58 -14.89 12.81
N GLY A 363 -13.58 -14.32 13.51
CA GLY A 363 -12.16 -14.68 13.32
C GLY A 363 -11.52 -14.18 12.01
N PHE A 364 -12.01 -13.07 11.47
CA PHE A 364 -11.40 -12.41 10.32
C PHE A 364 -10.01 -11.86 10.69
N PRO A 365 -8.96 -12.09 9.86
CA PRO A 365 -7.62 -11.64 10.23
C PRO A 365 -7.48 -10.12 10.32
N LEU A 366 -6.99 -9.65 11.47
CA LEU A 366 -6.55 -8.26 11.66
C LEU A 366 -5.08 -8.06 11.36
N VAL A 367 -4.27 -9.14 11.32
CA VAL A 367 -2.85 -9.05 10.99
C VAL A 367 -2.60 -9.65 9.62
N VAL A 368 -1.84 -8.95 8.79
CA VAL A 368 -1.35 -9.43 7.50
C VAL A 368 0.17 -9.55 7.55
N LYS A 369 0.70 -10.72 7.22
CA LYS A 369 2.13 -10.93 7.04
C LYS A 369 2.50 -10.69 5.59
N ARG A 370 3.42 -9.75 5.35
CA ARG A 370 4.02 -9.59 4.03
C ARG A 370 5.05 -10.68 3.85
N ASP A 371 4.78 -11.54 2.88
CA ASP A 371 5.68 -12.61 2.49
C ASP A 371 6.29 -12.28 1.13
N GLU A 372 7.55 -12.64 0.96
CA GLU A 372 8.31 -12.38 -0.25
C GLU A 372 8.58 -13.69 -0.99
N VAL A 373 8.33 -13.65 -2.30
CA VAL A 373 8.74 -14.68 -3.23
C VAL A 373 10.03 -14.22 -3.89
N GLU A 374 11.12 -14.97 -3.68
CA GLU A 374 12.40 -14.64 -4.28
C GLU A 374 12.44 -15.19 -5.72
N LEU A 375 12.53 -14.31 -6.70
CA LEU A 375 12.94 -14.69 -8.05
C LEU A 375 14.46 -14.78 -8.03
N LEU A 376 15.00 -15.94 -7.68
CA LEU A 376 16.42 -16.19 -7.92
C LEU A 376 16.63 -16.09 -9.44
N PRO A 377 17.60 -15.30 -9.94
CA PRO A 377 18.05 -15.48 -11.31
C PRO A 377 18.48 -16.94 -11.44
N LYS A 378 17.86 -17.68 -12.36
CA LYS A 378 18.41 -18.98 -12.76
C LYS A 378 19.80 -18.68 -13.30
N GLY A 379 20.81 -19.13 -12.54
CA GLY A 379 22.23 -18.85 -12.81
C GLY A 379 22.71 -19.35 -14.16
#